data_AF-A0A2G6CCN7-F1
#
_entry.id   AF-A0A2G6CCN7-F1
#
_cell.length_a   1.000
_cell.length_b   1.000
_cell.length_c   1.000
_cell.angle_alpha   90.00
_cell.angle_beta   90.00
_cell.angle_gamma   90.00
#
_symmetry.space_group_name_H-M   'P 1'
#
loop_
_entity.id
_entity.type
_entity.pdbx_description
1 polymer ?
#
loop_
_entity_poly.entity_id
_entity_poly.type
_entity_poly.pdbx_seq_one_letter_code
_entity_poly.pdbx_strand_id
1 'polypeptide(L)'
;MRILYILILSLLPGLALAQGFPSTHNVVGVAADDVLNVRPTPDTSGDPIGALAPDAVGVEVVRVTPDGRWGLVNVSEGAGWVFMRFMAHDGKHLDFPSPARCSGTEPFWSLTLDHGGAVTFTPMDGMPMLFTTQKRMTAVGMFGRFGLVARGALGTLHATISRSACNDGMSEMEYGLTVDAIIRNADGYHLWSGCCSLTR
;
A
#
# COMPACT_ATOMS: atom_id res chain seq x y z
N MET A 1 -32.34 -24.64 33.60
CA MET A 1 -31.42 -23.48 33.71
C MET A 1 -29.94 -23.80 33.43
N ARG A 2 -29.56 -25.03 33.01
CA ARG A 2 -28.17 -25.38 32.63
C ARG A 2 -27.86 -25.29 31.13
N ILE A 3 -28.88 -25.16 30.28
CA ILE A 3 -28.73 -25.15 28.81
C ILE A 3 -28.51 -23.72 28.26
N LEU A 4 -28.84 -22.68 29.04
CA LEU A 4 -28.73 -21.28 28.59
C LEU A 4 -27.29 -20.72 28.64
N TYR A 5 -26.37 -21.39 29.33
CA TYR A 5 -24.99 -20.93 29.46
C TYR A 5 -24.05 -21.39 28.32
N ILE A 6 -24.49 -22.35 27.50
CA ILE A 6 -23.65 -22.88 26.39
C ILE A 6 -23.76 -22.01 25.13
N LEU A 7 -24.83 -21.22 24.99
CA LEU A 7 -25.07 -20.38 23.80
C LEU A 7 -24.42 -18.98 23.84
N ILE A 8 -23.88 -18.56 24.98
CA ILE A 8 -23.26 -17.23 25.12
C ILE A 8 -21.73 -17.28 24.91
N LEU A 9 -21.12 -18.47 24.97
CA LEU A 9 -19.66 -18.64 24.82
C LEU A 9 -19.19 -18.87 23.37
N SER A 10 -20.11 -18.92 22.39
CA SER A 10 -19.79 -19.17 20.98
C SER A 10 -19.72 -17.90 20.12
N LEU A 11 -19.72 -16.71 20.71
CA LEU A 11 -19.82 -15.42 19.99
C LEU A 11 -18.58 -14.52 20.07
N LEU A 12 -17.46 -15.01 20.59
CA LEU A 12 -16.17 -14.31 20.55
C LEU A 12 -15.07 -15.33 20.21
N PRO A 13 -14.10 -15.06 19.30
CA PRO A 13 -13.72 -13.75 18.77
C PRO A 13 -13.60 -13.73 17.23
N GLY A 14 -14.30 -12.80 16.60
CA GLY A 14 -14.09 -12.45 15.21
C GLY A 14 -13.87 -10.96 15.07
N LEU A 15 -13.16 -10.33 16.01
CA LEU A 15 -12.43 -9.10 15.67
C LEU A 15 -11.34 -9.51 14.70
N ALA A 16 -11.74 -9.80 13.45
CA ALA A 16 -10.89 -9.51 12.32
C ALA A 16 -10.64 -8.01 12.49
N LEU A 17 -9.53 -7.66 13.16
CA LEU A 17 -8.93 -6.36 12.97
C LEU A 17 -8.91 -6.22 11.46
N ALA A 18 -9.70 -5.30 10.92
CA ALA A 18 -9.61 -4.95 9.53
C ALA A 18 -8.17 -4.50 9.35
N GLN A 19 -7.30 -5.42 8.95
CA GLN A 19 -5.90 -5.14 8.72
C GLN A 19 -5.90 -4.05 7.66
N GLY A 20 -5.31 -2.91 8.00
CA GLY A 20 -5.29 -1.77 7.10
C GLY A 20 -4.45 -2.14 5.89
N PHE A 21 -5.10 -2.49 4.78
CA PHE A 21 -4.44 -2.70 3.50
C PHE A 21 -4.29 -1.36 2.75
N PRO A 22 -3.23 -1.18 1.94
CA PRO A 22 -2.16 -2.14 1.70
C PRO A 22 -1.23 -2.28 2.92
N SER A 23 -0.51 -3.40 2.99
CA SER A 23 0.50 -3.67 4.02
C SER A 23 1.59 -4.62 3.52
N THR A 24 2.77 -4.52 4.12
CA THR A 24 3.95 -5.32 3.73
C THR A 24 4.05 -6.63 4.51
N HIS A 25 4.45 -7.68 3.81
CA HIS A 25 4.52 -9.04 4.32
C HIS A 25 5.81 -9.72 3.87
N ASN A 26 6.27 -10.68 4.65
CA ASN A 26 7.37 -11.58 4.30
C ASN A 26 6.81 -12.97 3.99
N VAL A 27 7.39 -13.64 3.00
CA VAL A 27 7.09 -15.04 2.71
C VAL A 27 7.63 -15.92 3.83
N VAL A 28 6.81 -16.85 4.30
CA VAL A 28 7.14 -17.80 5.38
C VAL A 28 6.58 -19.18 5.07
N GLY A 29 7.21 -20.23 5.59
CA GLY A 29 6.68 -21.59 5.52
C GLY A 29 6.70 -22.24 4.13
N VAL A 30 7.45 -21.67 3.18
CA VAL A 30 7.75 -22.25 1.88
C VAL A 30 9.14 -22.92 1.96
N ALA A 31 9.29 -24.09 1.35
CA ALA A 31 10.57 -24.80 1.35
C ALA A 31 11.64 -24.03 0.55
N ALA A 32 12.92 -24.20 0.90
CA ALA A 32 14.01 -23.43 0.29
C ALA A 32 14.23 -23.74 -1.22
N ASP A 33 13.78 -24.92 -1.67
CA ASP A 33 13.79 -25.39 -3.05
C ASP A 33 12.43 -25.24 -3.76
N ASP A 34 11.49 -24.52 -3.15
CA ASP A 34 10.14 -24.26 -3.67
C ASP A 34 9.86 -22.74 -3.74
N VAL A 35 8.71 -22.37 -4.28
CA VAL A 35 8.27 -20.98 -4.44
C VAL A 35 6.81 -20.78 -4.03
N LEU A 36 6.48 -19.56 -3.62
CA LEU A 36 5.09 -19.16 -3.47
C LEU A 36 4.53 -18.68 -4.81
N ASN A 37 3.69 -19.51 -5.42
CA ASN A 37 3.03 -19.19 -6.68
C ASN A 37 2.12 -17.95 -6.56
N VAL A 38 2.23 -17.06 -7.53
CA VAL A 38 1.32 -15.93 -7.77
C VAL A 38 0.36 -16.34 -8.88
N ARG A 39 -0.94 -16.22 -8.64
CA ARG A 39 -1.99 -16.79 -9.50
C ARG A 39 -2.90 -15.72 -10.08
N PRO A 40 -3.50 -15.94 -11.27
CA PRO A 40 -4.37 -14.95 -11.91
C PRO A 40 -5.71 -14.78 -11.16
N THR A 41 -6.18 -15.83 -10.48
CA THR A 41 -7.40 -15.84 -9.67
C THR A 41 -7.11 -16.28 -8.24
N PRO A 42 -7.96 -15.91 -7.25
CA PRO A 42 -7.80 -16.32 -5.85
C PRO A 42 -8.26 -17.77 -5.64
N ASP A 43 -7.67 -18.69 -6.39
CA ASP A 43 -7.90 -20.12 -6.30
C ASP A 43 -6.64 -20.89 -6.74
N THR A 44 -6.67 -22.21 -6.65
CA THR A 44 -5.52 -23.06 -7.01
C THR A 44 -5.60 -23.62 -8.43
N SER A 45 -6.58 -23.18 -9.22
CA SER A 45 -6.73 -23.54 -10.61
C SER A 45 -5.88 -22.63 -11.51
N GLY A 46 -5.64 -23.08 -12.74
CA GLY A 46 -4.79 -22.37 -13.69
C GLY A 46 -3.30 -22.41 -13.37
N ASP A 47 -2.52 -21.97 -14.35
CA ASP A 47 -1.08 -21.86 -14.22
C ASP A 47 -0.70 -20.58 -13.46
N PRO A 48 0.32 -20.62 -12.59
CA PRO A 48 0.86 -19.41 -11.97
C PRO A 48 1.35 -18.41 -13.02
N ILE A 49 1.12 -17.12 -12.76
CA ILE A 49 1.60 -15.98 -13.56
C ILE A 49 2.87 -15.36 -12.98
N GLY A 50 3.37 -15.91 -11.88
CA GLY A 50 4.56 -15.44 -11.20
C GLY A 50 4.87 -16.28 -9.97
N ALA A 51 5.94 -15.92 -9.30
CA ALA A 51 6.40 -16.58 -8.09
C ALA A 51 7.11 -15.60 -7.16
N LEU A 52 6.95 -15.81 -5.86
CA LEU A 52 7.75 -15.16 -4.83
C LEU A 52 8.74 -16.17 -4.25
N ALA A 53 9.97 -15.69 -4.00
CA ALA A 53 10.99 -16.49 -3.35
C ALA A 53 10.54 -16.91 -1.93
N PRO A 54 11.01 -18.06 -1.43
CA PRO A 54 10.60 -18.59 -0.13
C PRO A 54 10.97 -17.69 1.06
N ASP A 55 11.91 -16.77 0.88
CA ASP A 55 12.39 -15.78 1.85
C ASP A 55 12.13 -14.33 1.40
N ALA A 56 11.24 -14.10 0.42
CA ALA A 56 10.93 -12.75 -0.05
C ALA A 56 10.40 -11.87 1.09
N VAL A 57 10.94 -10.65 1.19
CA VAL A 57 10.61 -9.70 2.27
C VAL A 57 9.97 -8.44 1.73
N GLY A 58 9.12 -7.80 2.54
CA GLY A 58 8.54 -6.51 2.23
C GLY A 58 7.59 -6.52 1.03
N VAL A 59 6.97 -7.67 0.73
CA VAL A 59 6.00 -7.82 -0.35
C VAL A 59 4.73 -7.05 0.02
N GLU A 60 4.35 -6.08 -0.80
CA GLU A 60 3.10 -5.34 -0.60
C GLU A 60 1.90 -6.21 -0.99
N VAL A 61 1.03 -6.44 -0.01
CA VAL A 61 -0.31 -6.97 -0.23
C VAL A 61 -1.27 -5.78 -0.32
N VAL A 62 -1.87 -5.61 -1.49
CA VAL A 62 -2.74 -4.47 -1.85
C VAL A 62 -4.10 -4.57 -1.18
N ARG A 63 -4.67 -5.77 -1.19
CA ARG A 63 -5.97 -6.13 -0.58
C ARG A 63 -6.06 -7.64 -0.40
N VAL A 64 -7.06 -8.10 0.32
CA VAL A 64 -7.37 -9.53 0.48
C VAL A 64 -8.79 -9.85 0.02
N THR A 65 -9.05 -11.14 -0.25
CA THR A 65 -10.42 -11.64 -0.43
C THR A 65 -11.24 -11.47 0.85
N PRO A 66 -12.60 -11.49 0.79
CA PRO A 66 -13.45 -11.35 1.97
C PRO A 66 -13.19 -12.39 3.06
N ASP A 67 -12.73 -13.58 2.68
CA ASP A 67 -12.35 -14.67 3.61
C ASP A 67 -10.88 -14.58 4.08
N GLY A 68 -10.13 -13.57 3.62
CA GLY A 68 -8.73 -13.32 3.98
C GLY A 68 -7.73 -14.36 3.47
N ARG A 69 -8.16 -15.37 2.69
CA ARG A 69 -7.27 -16.47 2.28
C ARG A 69 -6.29 -16.08 1.19
N TRP A 70 -6.65 -15.11 0.36
CA TRP A 70 -5.85 -14.67 -0.77
C TRP A 70 -5.53 -13.19 -0.68
N GLY A 71 -4.28 -12.85 -0.90
CA GLY A 71 -3.78 -11.48 -0.96
C GLY A 71 -3.44 -11.12 -2.40
N LEU A 72 -3.89 -9.96 -2.84
CA LEU A 72 -3.50 -9.39 -4.13
C LEU A 72 -2.14 -8.71 -3.97
N VAL A 73 -1.19 -9.05 -4.83
CA VAL A 73 0.16 -8.48 -4.91
C VAL A 73 0.41 -8.03 -6.34
N ASN A 74 1.28 -7.03 -6.53
CA ASN A 74 1.76 -6.65 -7.85
C ASN A 74 3.05 -7.42 -8.18
N VAL A 75 3.14 -7.99 -9.37
CA VAL A 75 4.32 -8.62 -9.97
C VAL A 75 4.64 -7.94 -11.30
N SER A 76 5.74 -8.30 -11.97
CA SER A 76 6.20 -7.65 -13.21
C SER A 76 5.14 -7.58 -14.31
N GLU A 77 4.21 -8.53 -14.35
CA GLU A 77 3.18 -8.67 -15.40
C GLU A 77 1.81 -8.08 -15.00
N GLY A 78 1.68 -7.50 -13.79
CA GLY A 78 0.42 -6.96 -13.28
C GLY A 78 0.07 -7.48 -11.89
N ALA A 79 -1.20 -7.38 -11.50
CA ALA A 79 -1.69 -7.86 -10.21
C ALA A 79 -2.04 -9.36 -10.21
N GLY A 80 -1.69 -10.06 -9.14
CA GLY A 80 -1.98 -11.49 -8.95
C GLY A 80 -2.20 -11.87 -7.48
N TRP A 81 -2.60 -13.11 -7.24
CA TRP A 81 -3.04 -13.60 -5.94
C TRP A 81 -2.07 -14.60 -5.32
N VAL A 82 -1.77 -14.41 -4.04
CA VAL A 82 -0.96 -15.33 -3.22
C VAL A 82 -1.77 -15.84 -2.03
N PHE A 83 -1.44 -17.04 -1.56
CA PHE A 83 -2.13 -17.62 -0.40
C PHE A 83 -1.58 -17.02 0.90
N MET A 84 -2.43 -16.34 1.66
CA MET A 84 -2.01 -15.53 2.83
C MET A 84 -1.42 -16.33 3.98
N ARG A 85 -1.65 -17.66 4.04
CA ARG A 85 -1.00 -18.52 5.07
C ARG A 85 0.52 -18.49 5.02
N PHE A 86 1.08 -18.13 3.86
CA PHE A 86 2.52 -18.01 3.64
C PHE A 86 3.00 -16.56 3.71
N MET A 87 2.14 -15.61 4.10
CA MET A 87 2.45 -14.18 4.15
C MET A 87 2.37 -13.69 5.59
N ALA A 88 3.52 -13.48 6.23
CA ALA A 88 3.60 -12.93 7.58
C ALA A 88 3.69 -11.40 7.53
N HIS A 89 2.75 -10.70 8.16
CA HIS A 89 2.77 -9.24 8.24
C HIS A 89 4.05 -8.76 8.95
N ASP A 90 4.77 -7.79 8.35
CA ASP A 90 6.09 -7.39 8.87
C ASP A 90 6.03 -6.32 9.99
N GLY A 91 4.84 -5.86 10.33
CA GLY A 91 4.57 -4.94 11.43
C GLY A 91 4.85 -3.47 11.11
N LYS A 92 5.20 -3.16 9.86
CA LYS A 92 5.46 -1.79 9.43
C LYS A 92 4.16 -1.07 9.01
N HIS A 93 4.28 0.23 8.76
CA HIS A 93 3.23 1.05 8.14
C HIS A 93 1.90 1.13 8.90
N LEU A 94 1.91 0.82 10.20
CA LEU A 94 0.71 0.77 11.05
C LEU A 94 0.09 2.16 11.26
N ASP A 95 0.90 3.14 11.69
CA ASP A 95 0.41 4.49 12.02
C ASP A 95 0.35 5.42 10.79
N PHE A 96 1.31 5.27 9.88
CA PHE A 96 1.39 6.03 8.64
C PHE A 96 1.89 5.11 7.54
N PRO A 97 1.21 5.05 6.38
CA PRO A 97 1.53 4.09 5.33
C PRO A 97 2.94 4.31 4.78
N SER A 98 3.56 5.49 4.90
CA SER A 98 4.93 5.74 4.41
C SER A 98 5.15 5.20 2.98
N PRO A 99 4.31 5.57 1.99
CA PRO A 99 4.44 5.03 0.65
C PRO A 99 5.82 5.36 0.09
N ALA A 100 6.54 4.35 -0.39
CA ALA A 100 7.87 4.57 -0.96
C ALA A 100 7.79 5.36 -2.28
N ARG A 101 6.67 5.21 -3.00
CA ARG A 101 6.39 5.91 -4.26
C ARG A 101 4.90 6.20 -4.44
N CYS A 102 4.62 7.36 -5.01
CA CYS A 102 3.33 7.72 -5.59
C CYS A 102 3.55 8.22 -7.02
N SER A 103 2.52 8.12 -7.85
CA SER A 103 2.54 8.62 -9.23
C SER A 103 1.13 8.90 -9.73
N GLY A 104 1.04 9.82 -10.68
CA GLY A 104 -0.19 10.07 -11.43
C GLY A 104 0.08 10.08 -12.93
N THR A 105 -1.00 9.91 -13.68
CA THR A 105 -1.00 9.85 -15.13
C THR A 105 -1.51 11.16 -15.71
N GLU A 106 -0.77 11.67 -16.70
CA GLU A 106 -1.02 12.87 -17.50
C GLU A 106 -1.35 14.20 -16.78
N PRO A 107 -0.40 15.15 -16.73
CA PRO A 107 1.02 14.95 -17.05
C PRO A 107 1.62 13.91 -16.09
N PHE A 108 2.52 13.06 -16.58
CA PHE A 108 3.15 12.07 -15.71
C PHE A 108 3.91 12.76 -14.58
N TRP A 109 3.87 12.18 -13.39
CA TRP A 109 4.67 12.67 -12.27
C TRP A 109 4.92 11.55 -11.29
N SER A 110 5.94 11.73 -10.45
CA SER A 110 6.22 10.84 -9.34
C SER A 110 6.59 11.59 -8.08
N LEU A 111 6.29 10.97 -6.95
CA LEU A 111 6.71 11.42 -5.62
C LEU A 111 7.30 10.23 -4.89
N THR A 112 8.52 10.36 -4.41
CA THR A 112 9.15 9.33 -3.56
C THR A 112 9.34 9.87 -2.17
N LEU A 113 9.00 9.07 -1.16
CA LEU A 113 9.29 9.36 0.24
C LEU A 113 10.26 8.30 0.76
N ASP A 114 11.43 8.73 1.24
CA ASP A 114 12.37 7.81 1.85
C ASP A 114 12.11 7.63 3.36
N HIS A 115 12.78 6.63 3.94
CA HIS A 115 12.71 6.38 5.39
C HIS A 115 13.32 7.52 6.22
N GLY A 116 14.28 8.26 5.68
CA GLY A 116 14.92 9.42 6.31
C GLY A 116 14.04 10.68 6.31
N GLY A 117 12.90 10.66 5.61
CA GLY A 117 11.98 11.79 5.48
C GLY A 117 12.27 12.71 4.30
N ALA A 118 13.24 12.42 3.44
CA ALA A 118 13.38 13.16 2.18
C ALA A 118 12.22 12.81 1.25
N VAL A 119 11.69 13.85 0.59
CA VAL A 119 10.62 13.74 -0.39
C VAL A 119 11.11 14.35 -1.68
N THR A 120 11.05 13.58 -2.77
CA THR A 120 11.39 14.04 -4.11
C THR A 120 10.15 14.01 -4.96
N PHE A 121 9.73 15.16 -5.47
CA PHE A 121 8.69 15.28 -6.48
C PHE A 121 9.34 15.49 -7.84
N THR A 122 8.95 14.69 -8.84
CA THR A 122 9.48 14.78 -10.21
C THR A 122 8.30 14.92 -11.17
N PRO A 123 8.06 16.11 -11.73
CA PRO A 123 7.11 16.28 -12.82
C PRO A 123 7.67 15.71 -14.13
N MET A 124 6.81 15.42 -15.10
CA MET A 124 7.22 15.02 -16.47
C MET A 124 8.09 16.10 -17.11
N ASP A 125 7.61 17.34 -17.05
CA ASP A 125 8.29 18.50 -17.61
C ASP A 125 8.78 19.40 -16.48
N GLY A 126 10.07 19.27 -16.15
CA GLY A 126 10.72 20.14 -15.16
C GLY A 126 11.82 19.46 -14.37
N MET A 127 12.40 20.23 -13.45
CA MET A 127 13.43 19.72 -12.54
C MET A 127 12.77 19.07 -11.30
N PRO A 128 13.34 17.98 -10.76
CA PRO A 128 12.90 17.44 -9.49
C PRO A 128 12.95 18.48 -8.37
N MET A 129 11.90 18.49 -7.55
CA MET A 129 11.80 19.31 -6.35
C MET A 129 12.10 18.48 -5.13
N LEU A 130 12.99 18.98 -4.28
CA LEU A 130 13.42 18.31 -3.05
C LEU A 130 12.77 18.97 -1.83
N PHE A 131 12.19 18.14 -0.97
CA PHE A 131 11.59 18.54 0.30
C PHE A 131 12.09 17.63 1.43
N THR A 132 11.94 18.11 2.65
CA THR A 132 12.16 17.35 3.88
C THR A 132 10.86 17.30 4.66
N THR A 133 10.45 16.09 5.03
CA THR A 133 9.26 15.83 5.86
C THR A 133 9.36 16.64 7.15
N GLN A 134 8.34 17.44 7.40
CA GLN A 134 8.16 18.20 8.63
C GLN A 134 7.18 17.49 9.56
N LYS A 135 6.11 16.92 8.99
CA LYS A 135 5.05 16.28 9.77
C LYS A 135 4.39 15.15 9.00
N ARG A 136 4.11 14.06 9.71
CA ARG A 136 3.20 12.98 9.31
C ARG A 136 2.05 12.98 10.32
N MET A 137 0.84 12.75 9.86
CA MET A 137 -0.35 12.76 10.73
C MET A 137 -1.36 11.73 10.29
N THR A 138 -2.13 11.23 11.26
CA THR A 138 -3.38 10.50 11.04
C THR A 138 -4.54 11.49 11.09
N ALA A 139 -5.58 11.25 10.29
CA ALA A 139 -6.76 12.07 10.30
C ALA A 139 -7.55 11.89 11.61
N VAL A 140 -8.09 13.00 12.14
CA VAL A 140 -9.00 12.96 13.28
C VAL A 140 -10.38 12.53 12.79
N GLY A 141 -10.97 11.52 13.45
CA GLY A 141 -12.35 11.09 13.18
C GLY A 141 -12.56 10.24 11.93
N MET A 142 -11.48 9.90 11.19
CA MET A 142 -11.59 9.03 10.02
C MET A 142 -10.35 8.15 9.85
N PHE A 143 -10.52 6.84 10.01
CA PHE A 143 -9.44 5.86 9.83
C PHE A 143 -9.00 5.76 8.36
N GLY A 144 -7.75 5.36 8.15
CA GLY A 144 -7.19 5.14 6.82
C GLY A 144 -6.91 6.42 6.02
N ARG A 145 -6.96 7.61 6.66
CA ARG A 145 -6.57 8.89 6.06
C ARG A 145 -5.40 9.49 6.79
N PHE A 146 -4.47 10.05 6.03
CA PHE A 146 -3.19 10.52 6.52
C PHE A 146 -2.83 11.86 5.87
N GLY A 147 -2.01 12.64 6.58
CA GLY A 147 -1.44 13.88 6.07
C GLY A 147 0.09 13.86 6.09
N LEU A 148 0.69 14.49 5.09
CA LEU A 148 2.12 14.73 4.97
C LEU A 148 2.36 16.22 4.74
N VAL A 149 3.24 16.81 5.55
CA VAL A 149 3.76 18.17 5.31
C VAL A 149 5.26 18.07 5.12
N ALA A 150 5.76 18.59 4.01
CA ALA A 150 7.18 18.66 3.71
C ALA A 150 7.56 20.06 3.20
N ARG A 151 8.81 20.46 3.43
CA ARG A 151 9.32 21.78 3.05
C ARG A 151 10.65 21.65 2.32
N GLY A 152 10.80 22.42 1.27
CA GLY A 152 12.03 22.51 0.47
C GLY A 152 12.49 23.96 0.33
N ALA A 153 13.66 24.16 -0.27
CA ALA A 153 14.16 25.51 -0.54
C ALA A 153 13.25 26.30 -1.50
N LEU A 154 12.61 25.59 -2.43
CA LEU A 154 11.82 26.18 -3.52
C LEU A 154 10.29 26.13 -3.26
N GLY A 155 9.84 25.65 -2.10
CA GLY A 155 8.42 25.46 -1.88
C GLY A 155 7.99 24.63 -0.67
N THR A 156 6.70 24.35 -0.61
CA THR A 156 6.08 23.47 0.40
C THR A 156 5.20 22.43 -0.27
N LEU A 157 5.14 21.24 0.31
CA LEU A 157 4.29 20.15 -0.12
C LEU A 157 3.34 19.77 1.03
N HIS A 158 2.04 19.75 0.74
CA HIS A 158 1.02 19.21 1.62
C HIS A 158 0.32 18.09 0.88
N ALA A 159 0.26 16.89 1.43
CA ALA A 159 -0.42 15.77 0.79
C ALA A 159 -1.38 15.09 1.75
N THR A 160 -2.52 14.66 1.22
CA THR A 160 -3.41 13.71 1.88
C THR A 160 -3.29 12.35 1.21
N ILE A 161 -3.06 11.31 2.01
CA ILE A 161 -2.95 9.93 1.55
C ILE A 161 -4.12 9.15 2.15
N SER A 162 -4.81 8.34 1.35
CA SER A 162 -5.95 7.55 1.83
C SER A 162 -5.83 6.08 1.42
N ARG A 163 -6.26 5.17 2.30
CA ARG A 163 -6.48 3.75 1.96
C ARG A 163 -7.73 3.63 1.10
N SER A 164 -7.53 3.44 -0.20
CA SER A 164 -8.58 3.32 -1.20
C SER A 164 -8.01 2.60 -2.41
N ALA A 165 -8.84 1.77 -3.06
CA ALA A 165 -8.52 1.21 -4.36
C ALA A 165 -8.18 2.34 -5.35
N CYS A 166 -7.13 2.15 -6.12
CA CYS A 166 -6.62 3.10 -7.09
C CYS A 166 -6.01 2.35 -8.27
N ASN A 167 -6.22 2.87 -9.48
CA ASN A 167 -5.65 2.35 -10.71
C ASN A 167 -5.10 3.54 -11.51
N ASP A 168 -3.96 3.36 -12.15
CA ASP A 168 -3.28 4.43 -12.90
C ASP A 168 -3.80 4.58 -14.35
N GLY A 169 -4.69 3.69 -14.79
CA GLY A 169 -5.30 3.68 -16.12
C GLY A 169 -4.36 3.27 -17.25
N MET A 170 -3.10 2.90 -16.93
CA MET A 170 -2.04 2.67 -17.91
C MET A 170 -1.31 1.34 -17.68
N SER A 171 -1.48 0.71 -16.53
CA SER A 171 -0.92 -0.59 -16.19
C SER A 171 -1.97 -1.56 -15.66
N GLU A 172 -1.64 -2.85 -15.69
CA GLU A 172 -2.42 -3.93 -15.06
C GLU A 172 -2.15 -4.03 -13.54
N MET A 173 -1.55 -3.00 -12.95
CA MET A 173 -1.27 -2.93 -11.51
C MET A 173 -2.47 -2.42 -10.74
N GLU A 174 -2.58 -2.87 -9.50
CA GLU A 174 -3.63 -2.45 -8.58
C GLU A 174 -3.00 -1.80 -7.35
N TYR A 175 -3.53 -0.66 -6.92
CA TYR A 175 -2.99 0.09 -5.78
C TYR A 175 -4.03 0.25 -4.69
N GLY A 176 -3.56 0.25 -3.44
CA GLY A 176 -4.42 0.36 -2.25
C GLY A 176 -4.38 1.75 -1.59
N LEU A 177 -3.62 2.68 -2.17
CA LEU A 177 -3.47 4.04 -1.67
C LEU A 177 -3.70 5.06 -2.78
N THR A 178 -4.44 6.11 -2.44
CA THR A 178 -4.55 7.35 -3.23
C THR A 178 -3.76 8.46 -2.56
N VAL A 179 -3.31 9.44 -3.36
CA VAL A 179 -2.72 10.68 -2.87
C VAL A 179 -3.31 11.88 -3.61
N ASP A 180 -3.53 12.96 -2.85
CA ASP A 180 -3.76 14.31 -3.35
C ASP A 180 -2.69 15.22 -2.74
N ALA A 181 -1.79 15.75 -3.57
CA ALA A 181 -0.65 16.56 -3.17
C ALA A 181 -0.76 17.99 -3.70
N ILE A 182 -0.83 18.96 -2.79
CA ILE A 182 -0.74 20.38 -3.08
C ILE A 182 0.71 20.83 -2.92
N ILE A 183 1.33 21.21 -4.04
CA ILE A 183 2.69 21.74 -4.09
C ILE A 183 2.61 23.24 -4.34
N ARG A 184 3.25 24.01 -3.46
CA ARG A 184 3.44 25.45 -3.62
C ARG A 184 4.87 25.72 -4.06
N ASN A 185 5.05 26.36 -5.21
CA ASN A 185 6.35 26.78 -5.74
C ASN A 185 6.32 28.29 -6.10
N ALA A 186 7.22 28.74 -6.98
CA ALA A 186 7.26 30.12 -7.45
C ALA A 186 6.05 30.50 -8.34
N ASP A 187 5.50 29.54 -9.08
CA ASP A 187 4.42 29.74 -10.06
C ASP A 187 3.02 29.69 -9.41
N GLY A 188 2.91 29.13 -8.21
CA GLY A 188 1.68 29.13 -7.43
C GLY A 188 1.44 27.83 -6.68
N TYR A 189 0.17 27.43 -6.62
CA TYR A 189 -0.27 26.16 -6.03
C TYR A 189 -0.73 25.22 -7.12
N HIS A 190 -0.26 23.99 -7.07
CA HIS A 190 -0.61 22.93 -8.00
C HIS A 190 -1.10 21.71 -7.22
N LEU A 191 -2.24 21.14 -7.63
CA LEU A 191 -2.79 19.92 -7.08
C LEU A 191 -2.44 18.74 -7.99
N TRP A 192 -1.91 17.68 -7.39
CA TRP A 192 -1.49 16.46 -8.06
C TRP A 192 -2.19 15.26 -7.43
N SER A 193 -2.92 14.49 -8.22
CA SER A 193 -3.65 13.31 -7.73
C SER A 193 -3.11 12.04 -8.38
N GLY A 194 -3.05 10.94 -7.63
CA GLY A 194 -2.46 9.69 -8.11
C GLY A 194 -2.58 8.52 -7.14
N CYS A 195 -1.92 7.41 -7.50
CA CYS A 195 -1.86 6.19 -6.69
C CYS A 195 -0.51 6.09 -5.97
N CYS A 196 -0.45 5.34 -4.86
CA CYS A 196 0.79 5.04 -4.14
C CYS A 196 1.00 3.56 -3.87
N SER A 197 2.27 3.19 -3.74
CA SER A 197 2.75 1.88 -3.29
C SER A 197 3.63 2.04 -2.04
N LEU A 198 3.54 1.06 -1.14
CA LEU A 198 4.44 0.91 0.01
C LEU A 198 5.85 0.51 -0.42
N THR A 199 5.98 -0.12 -1.59
CA THR A 199 7.23 -0.56 -2.20
C THR A 199 7.61 0.32 -3.40
N ARG A 200 8.81 0.13 -3.95
CA ARG A 200 9.33 0.90 -5.09
C ARG A 200 9.15 0.18 -6.41
#